data_AF-A0A0Q1E5G7-F1
#
_entry.id   AF-A0A0Q1E5G7-F1
#
_cell.length_a   1.000
_cell.length_b   1.000
_cell.length_c   1.000
_cell.angle_alpha   90.00
_cell.angle_beta   90.00
_cell.angle_gamma   90.00
#
_symmetry.space_group_name_H-M   'P 1'
#
loop_
_entity.id
_entity.type
_entity.pdbx_description
1 polymer ?
#
loop_
_entity_poly.entity_id
_entity_poly.type
_entity_poly.pdbx_seq_one_letter_code
_entity_poly.pdbx_strand_id
1 'polypeptide(L)'
;MKKVNITQQRLLFASTCADELARQAKPTLTRRQTGKAWSDRAVWYADDTTLMAVVGAHEQRDSERTLAYGLVLRGDRALHLVLPRGWVQPTRRRLVWLTGDLRLSAHHDGHVAPVPSLPTDKPAAGYPADADPRPLHLGPATDWLTPLLDWAGHHPDLDPGHRPNTRSWHCRGQQILGIRRLGNGLRVEAGLTGTSTTTLLDLTGPPDPGRSRRGTSPRLRLDHRDEPGCHPGRPDQDARWARSTSAALTAASRHTHR
;
A
#
# COMPACT_ATOMS: atom_id res chain seq x y z
N MET A 1 -20.17 -4.67 19.88
CA MET A 1 -20.20 -5.25 18.52
C MET A 1 -19.32 -6.49 18.50
N LYS A 2 -19.85 -7.68 18.19
CA LYS A 2 -19.05 -8.92 18.10
C LYS A 2 -18.08 -8.79 16.92
N LYS A 3 -16.80 -9.08 17.15
CA LYS A 3 -15.75 -9.07 16.12
C LYS A 3 -16.09 -10.16 15.12
N VAL A 4 -16.44 -9.78 13.89
CA VAL A 4 -16.73 -10.75 12.84
C VAL A 4 -15.47 -11.57 12.56
N ASN A 5 -15.61 -12.89 12.55
CA ASN A 5 -14.51 -13.80 12.33
C ASN A 5 -14.16 -13.82 10.84
N ILE A 6 -12.98 -13.31 10.48
CA ILE A 6 -12.50 -13.21 9.09
C ILE A 6 -12.48 -14.57 8.38
N THR A 7 -12.16 -15.66 9.10
CA THR A 7 -12.13 -17.01 8.55
C THR A 7 -13.53 -17.48 8.14
N GLN A 8 -14.56 -17.16 8.93
CA GLN A 8 -15.95 -17.45 8.57
C GLN A 8 -16.40 -16.65 7.36
N GLN A 9 -15.98 -15.38 7.24
CA GLN A 9 -16.29 -14.55 6.07
C GLN A 9 -15.64 -15.09 4.79
N ARG A 10 -14.40 -15.57 4.87
CA ARG A 10 -13.71 -16.25 3.76
C ARG A 10 -14.45 -17.50 3.32
N LEU A 11 -14.80 -18.37 4.28
CA LEU A 11 -15.53 -19.60 3.99
C LEU A 11 -16.89 -19.31 3.34
N LEU A 12 -17.64 -18.35 3.90
CA LEU A 12 -18.92 -17.94 3.34
C LEU A 12 -18.76 -17.40 1.91
N PHE A 13 -17.86 -16.45 1.71
CA PHE A 13 -17.60 -15.90 0.37
C PHE A 13 -17.20 -16.97 -0.64
N ALA A 14 -16.35 -17.91 -0.21
CA ALA A 14 -15.85 -18.99 -1.05
C ALA A 14 -16.91 -20.03 -1.40
N SER A 15 -17.99 -20.16 -0.61
CA SER A 15 -19.09 -21.09 -0.89
C SER A 15 -20.29 -20.42 -1.57
N THR A 16 -20.48 -19.10 -1.41
CA THR A 16 -21.70 -18.42 -1.92
C THR A 16 -21.47 -17.52 -3.12
N CYS A 17 -20.29 -16.91 -3.26
CA CYS A 17 -20.08 -15.81 -4.22
C CYS A 17 -18.95 -16.07 -5.21
N ALA A 18 -17.85 -16.67 -4.78
CA ALA A 18 -16.62 -16.70 -5.58
C ALA A 18 -16.80 -17.39 -6.95
N ASP A 19 -17.52 -18.51 -6.99
CA ASP A 19 -17.72 -19.30 -8.23
C ASP A 19 -18.57 -18.55 -9.26
N GLU A 20 -19.58 -17.78 -8.82
CA GLU A 20 -20.39 -16.93 -9.69
C GLU A 20 -19.54 -15.80 -10.30
N LEU A 21 -18.75 -15.11 -9.46
CA LEU A 21 -17.87 -14.05 -9.92
C LEU A 21 -16.80 -14.57 -10.89
N ALA A 22 -16.22 -15.74 -10.60
CA ALA A 22 -15.26 -16.39 -11.50
C ALA A 22 -15.90 -16.72 -12.86
N ARG A 23 -17.13 -17.25 -12.86
CA ARG A 23 -17.85 -17.59 -14.08
C ARG A 23 -18.12 -16.36 -14.94
N GLN A 24 -18.54 -15.25 -14.34
CA GLN A 24 -18.74 -14.00 -15.08
C GLN A 24 -17.43 -13.45 -15.66
N ALA A 25 -16.31 -13.62 -14.95
CA ALA A 25 -15.01 -13.13 -15.39
C ALA A 25 -14.40 -13.99 -16.50
N LYS A 26 -14.42 -15.32 -16.35
CA LYS A 26 -13.90 -16.30 -17.31
C LYS A 26 -14.53 -17.69 -17.05
N PRO A 27 -15.61 -18.06 -17.76
CA PRO A 27 -16.40 -19.28 -17.50
C PRO A 27 -15.62 -20.60 -17.60
N THR A 28 -14.51 -20.62 -18.34
CA THR A 28 -13.74 -21.84 -18.61
C THR A 28 -12.79 -22.23 -17.48
N LEU A 29 -12.57 -21.35 -16.50
CA LEU A 29 -11.62 -21.63 -15.42
C LEU A 29 -12.22 -22.56 -14.38
N THR A 30 -11.41 -23.53 -13.94
CA THR A 30 -11.80 -24.47 -12.89
C THR A 30 -11.22 -24.07 -11.56
N ARG A 31 -11.98 -24.31 -10.48
CA ARG A 31 -11.54 -24.01 -9.13
C ARG A 31 -10.33 -24.88 -8.77
N ARG A 32 -9.29 -24.25 -8.23
CA ARG A 32 -8.07 -24.93 -7.77
C ARG A 32 -8.21 -25.29 -6.29
N GLN A 33 -7.83 -26.51 -5.97
CA GLN A 33 -7.56 -26.87 -4.58
C GLN A 33 -6.29 -26.17 -4.11
N THR A 34 -6.40 -25.43 -3.03
CA THR A 34 -5.30 -24.65 -2.45
C THR A 34 -4.59 -25.46 -1.36
N GLY A 35 -3.26 -25.56 -1.47
CA GLY A 35 -2.40 -26.12 -0.41
C GLY A 35 -1.79 -25.02 0.46
N LYS A 36 -0.87 -25.40 1.36
CA LYS A 36 -0.18 -24.46 2.29
C LYS A 36 0.52 -23.28 1.62
N ALA A 37 0.93 -23.40 0.35
CA ALA A 37 1.61 -22.35 -0.40
C ALA A 37 0.67 -21.26 -0.96
N TRP A 38 -0.64 -21.44 -0.83
CA TRP A 38 -1.65 -20.55 -1.40
C TRP A 38 -2.25 -19.66 -0.32
N SER A 39 -2.57 -18.42 -0.69
CA SER A 39 -3.31 -17.54 0.21
C SER A 39 -4.78 -17.96 0.30
N ASP A 40 -5.28 -18.06 1.53
CA ASP A 40 -6.71 -18.28 1.84
C ASP A 40 -7.58 -17.03 1.64
N ARG A 41 -6.96 -15.89 1.29
CA ARG A 41 -7.59 -14.58 1.07
C ARG A 41 -8.30 -14.46 -0.27
N ALA A 42 -8.11 -15.44 -1.14
CA ALA A 42 -8.74 -15.50 -2.44
C ALA A 42 -9.18 -16.93 -2.73
N VAL A 43 -10.19 -17.05 -3.57
CA VAL A 43 -10.50 -18.31 -4.23
C VAL A 43 -9.80 -18.32 -5.58
N TRP A 44 -9.10 -19.41 -5.85
CA TRP A 44 -8.21 -19.52 -6.99
C TRP A 44 -8.81 -20.41 -8.06
N TYR A 45 -8.67 -19.99 -9.31
CA TYR A 45 -9.13 -20.72 -10.48
C TYR A 45 -8.01 -20.74 -11.51
N ALA A 46 -7.89 -21.81 -12.27
CA ALA A 46 -6.87 -21.88 -13.30
C ALA A 46 -7.26 -22.79 -14.46
N ASP A 47 -6.61 -22.51 -15.59
CA ASP A 47 -6.39 -23.42 -16.71
C ASP A 47 -4.88 -23.40 -17.04
N ASP A 48 -4.50 -23.97 -18.18
CA ASP A 48 -3.09 -24.02 -18.62
C ASP A 48 -2.52 -22.65 -19.00
N THR A 49 -3.38 -21.66 -19.25
CA THR A 49 -3.01 -20.34 -19.77
C THR A 49 -3.17 -19.20 -18.76
N THR A 50 -4.04 -19.38 -17.76
CA THR A 50 -4.49 -18.32 -16.86
C THR A 50 -4.58 -18.81 -15.43
N LEU A 51 -4.05 -18.02 -14.52
CA LEU A 51 -4.34 -18.07 -13.10
C LEU A 51 -5.27 -16.91 -12.75
N MET A 52 -6.39 -17.20 -12.10
CA MET A 52 -7.33 -16.19 -11.61
C MET A 52 -7.42 -16.25 -10.08
N ALA A 53 -7.46 -15.08 -9.47
CA ALA A 53 -7.74 -14.91 -8.04
C ALA A 53 -8.99 -14.05 -7.85
N VAL A 54 -9.99 -14.59 -7.16
CA VAL A 54 -11.23 -13.88 -6.82
C VAL A 54 -11.20 -13.51 -5.33
N VAL A 55 -11.19 -12.20 -5.04
CA VAL A 55 -10.98 -11.66 -3.69
C VAL A 55 -12.29 -11.12 -3.12
N GLY A 56 -12.65 -11.50 -1.90
CA GLY A 56 -13.86 -10.99 -1.26
C GLY A 56 -13.72 -9.57 -0.72
N ALA A 57 -14.83 -8.82 -0.65
CA ALA A 57 -14.84 -7.46 -0.10
C ALA A 57 -14.39 -7.36 1.37
N HIS A 58 -14.51 -8.47 2.13
CA HIS A 58 -14.08 -8.57 3.52
C HIS A 58 -12.55 -8.52 3.71
N GLU A 59 -11.75 -8.78 2.67
CA GLU A 59 -10.28 -8.71 2.76
C GLU A 59 -9.77 -7.28 2.91
N GLN A 60 -10.52 -6.29 2.42
CA GLN A 60 -10.16 -4.87 2.48
C GLN A 60 -8.70 -4.66 2.02
N ARG A 61 -7.86 -4.06 2.87
CA ARG A 61 -6.45 -3.75 2.61
C ARG A 61 -5.58 -4.96 2.29
N ASP A 62 -6.01 -6.14 2.72
CA ASP A 62 -5.27 -7.36 2.45
C ASP A 62 -5.50 -7.91 1.04
N SER A 63 -6.39 -7.29 0.24
CA SER A 63 -6.59 -7.63 -1.18
C SER A 63 -5.30 -7.54 -2.00
N GLU A 64 -4.38 -6.64 -1.61
CA GLU A 64 -3.10 -6.45 -2.29
C GLU A 64 -2.14 -7.63 -2.09
N ARG A 65 -2.26 -8.38 -0.99
CA ARG A 65 -1.45 -9.60 -0.80
C ARG A 65 -1.75 -10.62 -1.88
N THR A 66 -3.00 -10.71 -2.34
CA THR A 66 -3.38 -11.62 -3.41
C THR A 66 -2.63 -11.34 -4.71
N LEU A 67 -2.34 -10.08 -5.03
CA LEU A 67 -1.49 -9.74 -6.18
C LEU A 67 -0.09 -10.35 -6.03
N ALA A 68 0.55 -10.17 -4.87
CA ALA A 68 1.89 -10.72 -4.63
C ALA A 68 1.92 -12.25 -4.72
N TYR A 69 0.94 -12.94 -4.11
CA TYR A 69 0.80 -14.39 -4.24
C TYR A 69 0.55 -14.81 -5.70
N GLY A 70 -0.33 -14.10 -6.41
CA GLY A 70 -0.66 -14.40 -7.80
C GLY A 70 0.54 -14.27 -8.74
N LEU A 71 1.39 -13.26 -8.54
CA LEU A 71 2.61 -13.06 -9.32
C LEU A 71 3.61 -14.21 -9.13
N VAL A 72 3.73 -14.75 -7.92
CA VAL A 72 4.59 -15.90 -7.62
C VAL A 72 4.00 -17.20 -8.16
N LEU A 73 2.69 -17.39 -8.02
CA LEU A 73 2.02 -18.65 -8.33
C LEU A 73 1.67 -18.82 -9.82
N ARG A 74 1.60 -17.74 -10.61
CA ARG A 74 1.15 -17.82 -12.01
C ARG A 74 2.09 -18.64 -12.91
N GLY A 75 3.39 -18.69 -12.62
CA GLY A 75 4.37 -19.26 -13.56
C GLY A 75 4.32 -18.51 -14.90
N ASP A 76 4.15 -19.23 -16.00
CA ASP A 76 4.06 -18.66 -17.35
C ASP A 76 2.64 -18.22 -17.74
N ARG A 77 1.66 -18.40 -16.86
CA ARG A 77 0.25 -18.06 -17.12
C ARG A 77 0.00 -16.56 -17.00
N ALA A 78 -1.01 -16.07 -17.71
CA ALA A 78 -1.61 -14.77 -17.43
C ALA A 78 -2.20 -14.75 -16.01
N LEU A 79 -2.12 -13.60 -15.32
CA LEU A 79 -2.76 -13.42 -14.02
C LEU A 79 -3.97 -12.50 -14.15
N HIS A 80 -5.14 -12.99 -13.76
CA HIS A 80 -6.38 -12.23 -13.72
C HIS A 80 -6.85 -12.04 -12.27
N LEU A 81 -6.89 -10.79 -11.79
CA LEU A 81 -7.43 -10.49 -10.46
C LEU A 81 -8.86 -9.96 -10.57
N VAL A 82 -9.78 -10.59 -9.84
CA VAL A 82 -11.15 -10.13 -9.66
C VAL A 82 -11.25 -9.53 -8.26
N LEU A 83 -11.27 -8.20 -8.20
CA LEU A 83 -11.13 -7.42 -6.95
C LEU A 83 -12.40 -6.66 -6.60
N PRO A 84 -12.70 -6.47 -5.31
CA PRO A 84 -13.78 -5.57 -4.90
C PRO A 84 -13.50 -4.16 -5.42
N ARG A 85 -14.54 -3.45 -5.88
CA ARG A 85 -14.44 -2.13 -6.54
C ARG A 85 -13.49 -1.14 -5.85
N GLY A 86 -13.50 -1.09 -4.52
CA GLY A 86 -12.64 -0.18 -3.72
C GLY A 86 -11.13 -0.45 -3.82
N TRP A 87 -10.71 -1.63 -4.26
CA TRP A 87 -9.30 -2.06 -4.32
C TRP A 87 -8.74 -2.18 -5.74
N VAL A 88 -9.57 -1.89 -6.73
CA VAL A 88 -9.18 -1.92 -8.14
C VAL A 88 -8.16 -0.82 -8.46
N GLN A 89 -8.44 0.44 -8.12
CA GLN A 89 -7.56 1.56 -8.51
C GLN A 89 -6.16 1.49 -7.86
N PRO A 90 -6.02 1.19 -6.56
CA PRO A 90 -4.70 0.97 -5.97
C PRO A 90 -3.92 -0.14 -6.69
N THR A 91 -4.58 -1.26 -7.03
CA THR A 91 -3.93 -2.37 -7.72
C THR A 91 -3.54 -1.98 -9.15
N ARG A 92 -4.46 -1.37 -9.90
CA ARG A 92 -4.29 -0.92 -11.29
C ARG A 92 -3.09 0.00 -11.45
N ARG A 93 -2.89 0.94 -10.51
CA ARG A 93 -1.74 1.86 -10.50
C ARG A 93 -0.40 1.17 -10.25
N ARG A 94 -0.39 -0.01 -9.62
CA ARG A 94 0.83 -0.80 -9.42
C ARG A 94 1.15 -1.67 -10.63
N LEU A 95 0.12 -2.11 -11.37
CA LEU A 95 0.31 -2.97 -12.54
C LEU A 95 1.18 -2.34 -13.62
N VAL A 96 1.20 -1.00 -13.75
CA VAL A 96 2.04 -0.30 -14.74
C VAL A 96 3.55 -0.53 -14.53
N TRP A 97 3.94 -0.93 -13.31
CA TRP A 97 5.34 -1.21 -12.96
C TRP A 97 5.67 -2.71 -12.98
N LEU A 98 4.68 -3.55 -13.31
CA LEU A 98 4.81 -5.01 -13.31
C LEU A 98 4.83 -5.52 -14.74
N THR A 99 5.59 -6.59 -14.97
CA THR A 99 5.72 -7.23 -16.28
C THR A 99 4.78 -8.44 -16.41
N GLY A 100 4.41 -8.77 -17.66
CA GLY A 100 3.60 -9.93 -18.03
C GLY A 100 2.12 -9.63 -18.28
N ASP A 101 1.35 -10.64 -18.72
CA ASP A 101 -0.09 -10.51 -18.96
C ASP A 101 -0.85 -10.44 -17.62
N LEU A 102 -1.26 -9.23 -17.26
CA LEU A 102 -1.96 -8.88 -16.02
C LEU A 102 -3.32 -8.27 -16.37
N ARG A 103 -4.41 -8.87 -15.87
CA ARG A 103 -5.78 -8.42 -16.11
C ARG A 103 -6.49 -8.14 -14.80
N LEU A 104 -7.32 -7.10 -14.81
CA LEU A 104 -8.15 -6.73 -13.66
C LEU A 104 -9.62 -6.77 -14.05
N SER A 105 -10.44 -7.27 -13.13
CA SER A 105 -11.88 -7.02 -13.12
C SER A 105 -12.29 -6.49 -11.75
N ALA A 106 -13.25 -5.56 -11.76
CA ALA A 106 -13.91 -5.07 -10.57
C ALA A 106 -15.15 -5.93 -10.29
N HIS A 107 -15.43 -6.22 -9.03
CA HIS A 107 -16.74 -6.71 -8.63
C HIS A 107 -17.40 -5.85 -7.57
N HIS A 108 -18.73 -5.80 -7.65
CA HIS A 108 -19.63 -5.13 -6.73
C HIS A 108 -21.02 -5.73 -6.90
N ASP A 109 -21.70 -6.02 -5.80
CA ASP A 109 -23.09 -6.50 -5.78
C ASP A 109 -23.33 -7.72 -6.68
N GLY A 110 -22.37 -8.64 -6.70
CA GLY A 110 -22.46 -9.88 -7.48
C GLY A 110 -22.14 -9.74 -8.98
N HIS A 111 -21.82 -8.53 -9.44
CA HIS A 111 -21.47 -8.28 -10.84
C HIS A 111 -19.98 -8.09 -11.03
N VAL A 112 -19.45 -8.59 -12.16
CA VAL A 112 -18.06 -8.41 -12.56
C VAL A 112 -17.97 -7.56 -13.83
N ALA A 113 -17.09 -6.55 -13.81
CA ALA A 113 -16.78 -5.72 -14.96
C ALA A 113 -15.26 -5.67 -15.22
N PRO A 114 -14.81 -5.80 -16.48
CA PRO A 114 -13.39 -5.67 -16.81
C PRO A 114 -12.89 -4.25 -16.53
N VAL A 115 -11.64 -4.15 -16.11
CA VAL A 115 -10.98 -2.86 -15.83
C VAL A 115 -9.88 -2.67 -16.88
N PRO A 116 -9.94 -1.59 -17.69
CA PRO A 116 -8.93 -1.35 -18.71
C PRO A 116 -7.52 -1.23 -18.10
N SER A 117 -6.51 -1.78 -18.76
CA SER A 117 -5.11 -1.57 -18.35
C SER A 117 -4.75 -0.08 -18.45
N LEU A 118 -3.78 0.35 -17.64
CA LEU A 118 -3.17 1.68 -17.81
C LEU A 118 -2.03 1.56 -18.84
N PRO A 119 -1.80 2.59 -19.67
CA PRO A 119 -0.66 2.62 -20.59
C PRO A 119 0.65 2.55 -19.81
N THR A 120 1.61 1.74 -20.28
CA THR A 120 2.93 1.53 -19.65
C THR A 120 3.94 2.61 -20.01
N ASP A 121 3.70 3.32 -21.11
CA ASP A 121 4.52 4.35 -21.76
C ASP A 121 4.45 5.73 -21.10
N LYS A 122 3.60 5.87 -20.07
CA LYS A 122 3.68 6.97 -19.13
C LYS A 122 3.91 6.38 -17.73
N PRO A 123 5.06 6.64 -17.05
CA PRO A 123 4.99 6.68 -15.59
C PRO A 123 3.79 7.58 -15.28
N ALA A 124 2.93 7.20 -14.35
CA ALA A 124 1.69 7.90 -14.05
C ALA A 124 1.98 9.38 -13.69
N ALA A 125 2.21 10.21 -14.70
CA ALA A 125 2.29 11.65 -14.64
C ALA A 125 0.87 12.06 -14.27
N GLY A 126 0.68 12.24 -12.97
CA GLY A 126 -0.64 12.38 -12.38
C GLY A 126 -1.21 11.04 -11.93
N TYR A 127 -1.03 10.75 -10.64
CA TYR A 127 -2.18 10.39 -9.81
C TYR A 127 -3.39 11.23 -10.27
N PRO A 128 -4.51 10.66 -10.76
CA PRO A 128 -5.70 11.47 -11.05
C PRO A 128 -6.20 12.08 -9.73
N ALA A 129 -5.87 13.36 -9.54
CA ALA A 129 -6.72 14.52 -9.28
C ALA A 129 -8.07 14.37 -8.54
N ASP A 130 -8.25 13.36 -7.70
CA ASP A 130 -9.06 13.54 -6.48
C ASP A 130 -8.23 14.21 -5.36
N ALA A 131 -6.99 14.58 -5.67
CA ALA A 131 -6.23 15.51 -4.88
C ALA A 131 -6.93 16.88 -4.99
N ASP A 132 -7.75 17.21 -4.00
CA ASP A 132 -8.01 18.62 -3.68
C ASP A 132 -6.64 19.32 -3.69
N PRO A 133 -6.44 20.37 -4.51
CA PRO A 133 -5.16 21.05 -4.65
C PRO A 133 -4.67 21.68 -3.35
N ARG A 134 -5.46 21.63 -2.27
CA ARG A 134 -5.09 22.02 -0.92
C ARG A 134 -4.52 20.83 -0.15
N PRO A 135 -3.20 20.58 -0.20
CA PRO A 135 -2.57 19.60 0.66
C PRO A 135 -2.77 20.00 2.13
N LEU A 136 -2.75 18.99 3.01
CA LEU A 136 -2.82 19.19 4.47
C LEU A 136 -1.97 20.39 4.91
N HIS A 137 -2.63 21.38 5.54
CA HIS A 137 -1.96 22.49 6.19
C HIS A 137 -1.29 21.97 7.47
N LEU A 138 0.04 22.03 7.53
CA LEU A 138 0.82 21.50 8.67
C LEU A 138 0.92 22.51 9.82
N GLY A 139 0.50 23.76 9.60
CA GLY A 139 0.58 24.80 10.63
C GLY A 139 2.02 25.06 11.05
N PRO A 140 2.29 25.32 12.34
CA PRO A 140 3.65 25.61 12.79
C PRO A 140 4.60 24.39 12.74
N ALA A 141 4.08 23.18 12.48
CA ALA A 141 4.92 22.03 12.19
C ALA A 141 5.53 22.07 10.77
N THR A 142 5.13 23.03 9.92
CA THR A 142 5.68 23.20 8.56
C THR A 142 7.18 23.41 8.63
N ASP A 143 7.66 24.38 9.41
CA ASP A 143 9.07 24.75 9.47
C ASP A 143 9.96 23.57 9.85
N TRP A 144 9.48 22.76 10.80
CA TRP A 144 10.19 21.57 11.24
C TRP A 144 10.16 20.43 10.21
N LEU A 145 9.09 20.31 9.42
CA LEU A 145 8.98 19.31 8.36
C LEU A 145 9.57 19.78 7.03
N THR A 146 9.90 21.06 6.86
CA THR A 146 10.42 21.65 5.61
C THR A 146 11.55 20.83 4.99
N PRO A 147 12.62 20.40 5.70
CA PRO A 147 13.68 19.60 5.09
C PRO A 147 13.18 18.26 4.52
N LEU A 148 12.19 17.64 5.17
CA LEU A 148 11.57 16.39 4.72
C LEU A 148 10.64 16.64 3.52
N LEU A 149 9.88 17.73 3.54
CA LEU A 149 9.01 18.13 2.44
C LEU A 149 9.82 18.49 1.19
N ASP A 150 10.93 19.21 1.37
CA ASP A 150 11.84 19.61 0.30
C ASP A 150 12.53 18.40 -0.30
N TRP A 151 13.08 17.49 0.53
CA TRP A 151 13.64 16.23 0.04
C TRP A 151 12.60 15.46 -0.78
N ALA A 152 11.40 15.26 -0.22
CA ALA A 152 10.37 14.45 -0.86
C ALA A 152 9.82 15.11 -2.15
N GLY A 153 9.76 16.45 -2.19
CA GLY A 153 9.30 17.22 -3.34
C GLY A 153 10.30 17.29 -4.51
N HIS A 154 11.59 17.15 -4.23
CA HIS A 154 12.64 17.21 -5.26
C HIS A 154 13.21 15.84 -5.64
N HIS A 155 12.77 14.76 -4.98
CA HIS A 155 13.30 13.43 -5.25
C HIS A 155 12.74 12.88 -6.59
N PRO A 156 13.58 12.53 -7.58
CA PRO A 156 13.12 12.18 -8.95
C PRO A 156 12.24 10.94 -9.03
N ASP A 157 12.41 9.98 -8.12
CA ASP A 157 11.64 8.74 -8.07
C ASP A 157 10.33 8.84 -7.26
N LEU A 158 9.99 10.03 -6.72
CA LEU A 158 8.83 10.20 -5.84
C LEU A 158 7.69 10.97 -6.49
N ASP A 159 6.54 10.31 -6.55
CA ASP A 159 5.29 10.89 -6.99
C ASP A 159 4.48 11.43 -5.79
N PRO A 160 4.03 12.70 -5.82
CA PRO A 160 3.13 13.21 -4.78
C PRO A 160 1.76 12.54 -4.86
N GLY A 161 1.27 12.02 -3.74
CA GLY A 161 -0.04 11.39 -3.56
C GLY A 161 -0.90 12.09 -2.51
N HIS A 162 -0.94 13.43 -2.54
CA HIS A 162 -1.61 14.24 -1.52
C HIS A 162 -3.14 14.07 -1.52
N ARG A 163 -3.75 14.24 -0.35
CA ARG A 163 -5.19 14.24 -0.07
C ARG A 163 -5.51 15.37 0.93
N PRO A 164 -6.78 15.80 1.10
CA PRO A 164 -7.12 16.91 2.01
C PRO A 164 -6.55 16.76 3.43
N ASN A 165 -6.54 15.53 3.96
CA ASN A 165 -6.08 15.23 5.32
C ASN A 165 -4.70 14.56 5.38
N THR A 166 -4.01 14.42 4.25
CA THR A 166 -2.75 13.66 4.17
C THR A 166 -1.81 14.23 3.10
N ARG A 167 -0.54 14.47 3.43
CA ARG A 167 0.54 14.55 2.42
C ARG A 167 1.19 13.19 2.30
N SER A 168 1.33 12.66 1.10
CA SER A 168 2.05 11.41 0.89
C SER A 168 2.89 11.45 -0.37
N TRP A 169 3.94 10.64 -0.40
CA TRP A 169 4.84 10.42 -1.54
C TRP A 169 4.97 8.93 -1.80
N HIS A 170 4.96 8.59 -3.08
CA HIS A 170 4.95 7.22 -3.57
C HIS A 170 6.16 6.98 -4.45
N CYS A 171 6.78 5.81 -4.33
CA CYS A 171 7.74 5.31 -5.30
C CYS A 171 7.12 4.11 -5.98
N ARG A 172 6.98 4.15 -7.32
CA ARG A 172 6.41 3.05 -8.12
C ARG A 172 5.06 2.53 -7.58
N GLY A 173 4.19 3.46 -7.16
CA GLY A 173 2.85 3.15 -6.63
C GLY A 173 2.83 2.58 -5.20
N GLN A 174 3.94 2.60 -4.46
CA GLN A 174 3.98 2.28 -3.03
C GLN A 174 4.21 3.55 -2.21
N GLN A 175 3.38 3.78 -1.19
CA GLN A 175 3.59 4.90 -0.27
C GLN A 175 4.88 4.67 0.52
N ILE A 176 5.80 5.62 0.43
CA ILE A 176 7.07 5.60 1.18
C ILE A 176 7.12 6.64 2.30
N LEU A 177 6.28 7.67 2.20
CA LEU A 177 6.16 8.75 3.17
C LEU A 177 4.69 9.19 3.22
N GLY A 178 4.15 9.32 4.43
CA GLY A 178 2.81 9.82 4.69
C GLY A 178 2.82 10.72 5.93
N ILE A 179 2.14 11.86 5.83
CA ILE A 179 1.96 12.84 6.90
C ILE A 179 0.47 13.08 7.02
N ARG A 180 -0.12 12.77 8.18
CA ARG A 180 -1.56 12.93 8.42
C ARG A 180 -1.84 13.61 9.74
N ARG A 181 -2.96 14.32 9.84
CA ARG A 181 -3.44 14.85 11.13
C ARG A 181 -3.96 13.71 12.02
N LEU A 182 -3.58 13.79 13.28
CA LEU A 182 -4.24 13.15 14.41
C LEU A 182 -5.02 14.23 15.18
N GLY A 183 -5.99 13.83 16.01
CA GLY A 183 -6.89 14.79 16.70
C GLY A 183 -6.16 15.91 17.44
N ASN A 184 -5.00 15.64 18.04
CA ASN A 184 -4.15 16.62 18.73
C ASN A 184 -2.71 16.66 18.20
N GLY A 185 -2.48 16.29 16.92
CA GLY A 185 -1.12 16.14 16.43
C GLY A 185 -0.95 15.83 14.96
N LEU A 186 0.29 15.51 14.59
CA LEU A 186 0.64 14.97 13.28
C LEU A 186 1.21 13.56 13.46
N ARG A 187 0.94 12.70 12.50
CA ARG A 187 1.61 11.42 12.35
C ARG A 187 2.40 11.43 11.05
N VAL A 188 3.71 11.22 11.16
CA VAL A 188 4.61 10.99 10.04
C VAL A 188 4.93 9.50 10.00
N GLU A 189 4.57 8.85 8.91
CA GLU A 189 4.83 7.45 8.62
C GLU A 189 5.80 7.39 7.45
N ALA A 190 6.93 6.70 7.61
CA ALA A 190 7.90 6.54 6.54
C ALA A 190 8.38 5.09 6.45
N GLY A 191 8.51 4.57 5.23
CA GLY A 191 8.80 3.16 4.97
C GLY A 191 7.83 2.54 3.96
N LEU A 192 8.15 1.34 3.50
CA LEU A 192 7.31 0.59 2.57
C LEU A 192 6.18 -0.10 3.35
N THR A 193 4.93 0.20 2.99
CA THR A 193 3.75 -0.48 3.54
C THR A 193 3.90 -2.00 3.44
N GLY A 194 3.94 -2.70 4.58
CA GLY A 194 4.08 -4.16 4.65
C GLY A 194 5.49 -4.67 4.97
N THR A 195 6.48 -3.79 5.07
CA THR A 195 7.81 -4.12 5.62
C THR A 195 7.90 -3.74 7.10
N SER A 196 8.74 -4.44 7.85
CA SER A 196 9.03 -4.13 9.27
C SER A 196 9.71 -2.77 9.47
N THR A 197 10.10 -2.09 8.39
CA THR A 197 10.86 -0.83 8.41
C THR A 197 9.92 0.39 8.30
N THR A 198 8.84 0.41 9.08
CA THR A 198 8.00 1.61 9.18
C THR A 198 8.49 2.46 10.36
N THR A 199 9.11 3.61 10.07
CA THR A 199 9.39 4.63 11.08
C THR A 199 8.13 5.45 11.29
N LEU A 200 7.65 5.49 12.53
CA LEU A 200 6.45 6.24 12.91
C LEU A 200 6.83 7.31 13.93
N LEU A 201 6.51 8.57 13.61
CA LEU A 201 6.69 9.71 14.48
C LEU A 201 5.34 10.35 14.75
N ASP A 202 4.88 10.20 16.00
CA ASP A 202 3.67 10.84 16.52
C ASP A 202 4.02 12.15 17.23
N LEU A 203 3.35 13.22 16.82
CA LEU A 203 3.64 14.58 17.22
C LEU A 203 2.39 15.14 17.87
N THR A 204 2.17 14.76 19.10
CA THR A 204 1.01 15.20 19.89
C THR A 204 1.37 16.44 20.70
N GLY A 205 0.58 17.51 20.56
CA GLY A 205 0.70 18.75 21.32
C GLY A 205 0.72 20.00 20.44
N PRO A 206 0.27 21.17 20.97
CA PRO A 206 0.45 22.43 20.25
C PRO A 206 1.96 22.72 20.11
N PRO A 207 2.41 23.21 18.94
CA PRO A 207 3.76 23.69 18.78
C PRO A 207 3.93 24.95 19.65
N ASP A 208 4.55 24.80 20.82
CA ASP A 208 4.94 25.90 21.68
C ASP A 208 6.36 26.34 21.27
N PRO A 209 6.54 27.51 20.64
CA PRO A 209 7.85 27.95 20.15
C PRO A 209 8.83 28.35 21.27
N GLY A 210 8.44 28.26 22.55
CA GLY A 210 9.23 28.78 23.68
C GLY A 210 9.77 27.77 24.69
N ARG A 211 9.51 26.47 24.58
CA ARG A 211 9.86 25.50 25.64
C ARG A 211 11.09 24.65 25.34
N SER A 212 12.27 25.23 25.59
CA SER A 212 13.42 24.45 26.08
C SER A 212 13.05 23.86 27.44
N ARG A 213 12.51 22.64 27.47
CA ARG A 213 12.44 21.83 28.69
C ARG A 213 13.20 20.53 28.48
N ARG A 214 14.28 20.40 29.26
CA ARG A 214 14.88 19.11 29.60
C ARG A 214 13.76 18.15 30.00
N GLY A 215 13.65 17.02 29.32
CA GLY A 215 12.85 15.88 29.74
C GLY A 215 11.42 15.83 29.22
N THR A 216 11.23 15.66 27.91
CA THR A 216 10.43 14.55 27.33
C THR A 216 10.77 14.49 25.85
N SER A 217 11.72 13.63 25.46
CA SER A 217 12.08 13.45 24.05
C SER A 217 10.84 13.04 23.24
N PRO A 218 10.68 13.51 21.98
CA PRO A 218 9.81 12.82 21.04
C PRO A 218 10.24 11.35 21.03
N ARG A 219 9.32 10.45 21.39
CA ARG A 219 9.62 9.01 21.40
C ARG A 219 9.73 8.57 19.95
N LEU A 220 10.94 8.63 19.41
CA LEU A 220 11.33 7.92 18.21
C LEU A 220 11.16 6.42 18.51
N ARG A 221 10.00 5.86 18.17
CA ARG A 221 9.76 4.43 18.33
C ARG A 221 10.24 3.76 17.05
N LEU A 222 11.52 3.38 17.04
CA LEU A 222 12.06 2.45 16.06
C LEU A 222 11.59 1.05 16.49
N ASP A 223 10.46 0.59 15.95
CA ASP A 223 10.05 -0.80 16.13
C ASP A 223 10.93 -1.68 15.22
N HIS A 224 12.15 -2.00 15.67
CA HIS A 224 12.94 -3.10 15.12
C HIS A 224 12.37 -4.42 15.65
N ARG A 225 11.70 -5.19 14.80
CA ARG A 225 11.50 -6.62 15.05
C ARG A 225 12.45 -7.39 14.14
N ASP A 226 13.45 -8.02 14.75
CA ASP A 226 14.33 -8.98 14.11
C ASP A 226 13.52 -10.23 13.72
N GLU A 227 13.61 -10.63 12.45
CA GLU A 227 13.20 -11.96 11.98
C GLU A 227 14.32 -12.52 11.09
N PRO A 228 14.58 -13.83 11.15
CA PRO A 228 15.74 -14.46 10.55
C PRO A 228 15.54 -14.74 9.04
N GLY A 229 16.55 -14.37 8.25
CA GLY A 229 16.94 -14.98 6.97
C GLY A 229 15.87 -15.23 5.90
N CYS A 230 15.92 -14.47 4.80
CA CYS A 230 15.56 -15.01 3.48
C CYS A 230 16.30 -14.31 2.31
N HIS A 231 16.48 -15.06 1.23
CA HIS A 231 17.49 -15.03 0.15
C HIS A 231 17.74 -13.73 -0.66
N PRO A 232 18.90 -13.66 -1.39
CA PRO A 232 19.44 -12.45 -1.98
C PRO A 232 18.88 -12.20 -3.38
N GLY A 233 18.16 -11.10 -3.56
CA GLY A 233 17.64 -10.78 -4.90
C GLY A 233 17.07 -9.37 -5.11
N ARG A 234 17.32 -8.40 -4.22
CA ARG A 234 17.22 -6.93 -4.43
C ARG A 234 17.45 -6.05 -3.17
N PRO A 235 18.26 -6.44 -2.16
CA PRO A 235 18.31 -5.74 -0.87
C PRO A 235 18.83 -4.29 -0.94
N ASP A 236 19.54 -3.89 -1.99
CA ASP A 236 20.30 -2.63 -1.95
C ASP A 236 19.45 -1.36 -2.15
N GLN A 237 18.39 -1.42 -2.96
CA GLN A 237 17.53 -0.25 -3.20
C GLN A 237 16.59 0.00 -2.02
N ASP A 238 15.92 -1.02 -1.50
CA ASP A 238 15.05 -0.89 -0.33
C ASP A 238 15.84 -0.43 0.90
N ALA A 239 17.05 -0.94 1.08
CA ALA A 239 17.96 -0.49 2.13
C ALA A 239 18.44 0.96 1.90
N ARG A 240 18.68 1.37 0.64
CA ARG A 240 19.03 2.75 0.30
C ARG A 240 17.89 3.71 0.64
N TRP A 241 16.63 3.35 0.36
CA TRP A 241 15.47 4.17 0.69
C TRP A 241 15.24 4.26 2.19
N ALA A 242 15.29 3.13 2.89
CA ALA A 242 15.19 3.12 4.35
C ALA A 242 16.27 4.01 4.99
N ARG A 243 17.51 3.96 4.48
CA ARG A 243 18.62 4.83 4.94
C ARG A 243 18.38 6.30 4.61
N SER A 244 17.97 6.63 3.38
CA SER A 244 17.72 8.02 2.96
C SER A 244 16.56 8.66 3.74
N THR A 245 15.46 7.92 3.89
CA THR A 245 14.27 8.39 4.62
C THR A 245 14.56 8.50 6.12
N SER A 246 15.28 7.54 6.69
CA SER A 246 15.72 7.60 8.10
C SER A 246 16.69 8.76 8.34
N ALA A 247 17.61 9.04 7.40
CA ALA A 247 18.50 10.19 7.47
C ALA A 247 17.73 11.52 7.38
N ALA A 248 16.74 11.64 6.49
CA ALA A 248 15.89 12.83 6.38
C ALA A 248 15.05 13.05 7.64
N LEU A 249 14.45 12.00 8.21
CA LEU A 249 13.73 12.07 9.48
C LEU A 249 14.64 12.44 10.65
N THR A 250 15.88 11.91 10.66
CA THR A 250 16.89 12.22 11.66
C THR A 250 17.40 13.66 11.54
N ALA A 251 17.53 14.19 10.31
CA ALA A 251 17.88 15.59 10.08
C ALA A 251 16.76 16.52 10.57
N ALA A 252 15.50 16.18 10.27
CA ALA A 252 14.34 16.87 10.80
C ALA A 252 14.29 16.81 12.33
N SER A 253 14.60 15.67 12.95
CA SER A 253 14.60 15.56 14.43
C SER A 253 15.74 16.36 15.08
N ARG A 254 16.91 16.51 14.45
CA ARG A 254 18.06 17.26 15.02
C ARG A 254 17.92 18.77 14.97
N HIS A 255 17.07 19.31 14.10
CA HIS A 255 16.71 20.74 14.10
C HIS A 255 15.95 21.19 15.37
N THR A 256 15.67 20.29 16.32
CA THR A 256 15.05 20.59 17.62
C THR A 256 16.05 20.92 18.74
N HIS A 257 17.36 20.80 18.50
CA HIS A 257 18.41 20.98 19.52
C HIS A 257 19.29 22.23 19.35
N ARG A 258 18.95 23.11 18.39
CA ARG A 258 19.54 24.45 18.24
C ARG A 258 18.48 25.48 18.56
#